data_AF-A0A8H7DN97-F1
#
_entry.id   AF-A0A8H7DN97-F1
#
_cell.length_a   1.000
_cell.length_b   1.000
_cell.length_c   1.000
_cell.angle_alpha   90.00
_cell.angle_beta   90.00
_cell.angle_gamma   90.00
#
_symmetry.space_group_name_H-M   'P 1'
#
loop_
_entity.id
_entity.type
_entity.pdbx_description
1 polymer ?
#
loop_
_entity_poly.entity_id
_entity_poly.type
_entity_poly.pdbx_seq_one_letter_code
_entity_poly.pdbx_strand_id
1 'polypeptide(L)'
;MLGQRASTAVAVALVSNVVYGAASPSLPPQSVFVDPLSFAVLGQNATFRDSAFESSFNPTSTPRPFFQIFNKGFLSILGQDPSLHEIASNPDFAFAFEAPVYVPDTDEIFFSGSPVIGNVSANSQVNRVSMAEVEDGLKASNGSTVNVTVTPLNLPDAVAVTNGATGPFRGSLLLVGGGLGTRPPAITLVNPRPPHNVTVLLDNFFGRQFNSLDDIKVRHTSGKIFFSDVEYGFALGLRPAPLMPNQIYRFDPDTGVLRMVADGFARPNGIAFTDDGNTVYVSDSGALPDLSGAILQTQPATIYAFDVDPVSERFLNRRVLAYIDAGIPDGLQVDMDGNIYAGTGDGVQVWNPEGTLLGKFFVGTRTSNMVFAGSGRLVMLSQTKLFLAGINAGNINLEGR
;
A
#
# COMPACT_ATOMS: atom_id res chain seq x y z
N MET A 1 -60.67 24.22 -36.48
CA MET A 1 -61.44 24.13 -35.22
C MET A 1 -60.46 23.70 -34.13
N LEU A 2 -60.31 24.51 -33.08
CA LEU A 2 -59.48 24.30 -31.87
C LEU A 2 -57.95 24.21 -32.13
N GLY A 3 -57.03 24.86 -31.43
CA GLY A 3 -57.04 25.62 -30.18
C GLY A 3 -55.75 25.27 -29.39
N GLN A 4 -55.27 26.20 -28.57
CA GLN A 4 -54.21 26.11 -27.53
C GLN A 4 -52.77 26.40 -27.98
N ARG A 5 -52.17 27.55 -27.61
CA ARG A 5 -51.80 28.15 -26.30
C ARG A 5 -50.43 27.67 -25.80
N ALA A 6 -49.46 28.58 -25.90
CA ALA A 6 -48.19 28.54 -25.20
C ALA A 6 -48.39 28.63 -23.68
N SER A 7 -47.62 27.84 -22.92
CA SER A 7 -47.46 28.00 -21.49
C SER A 7 -45.99 27.78 -21.14
N THR A 8 -45.36 28.87 -20.73
CA THR A 8 -44.11 28.93 -19.98
C THR A 8 -44.37 28.42 -18.56
N ALA A 9 -43.68 27.36 -18.15
CA ALA A 9 -43.67 26.90 -16.77
C ALA A 9 -42.26 27.10 -16.19
N VAL A 10 -42.13 28.10 -15.32
CA VAL A 10 -41.00 28.28 -14.42
C VAL A 10 -41.18 27.29 -13.27
N ALA A 11 -40.35 26.25 -13.21
CA ALA A 11 -40.29 25.37 -12.05
C ALA A 11 -39.26 25.92 -11.06
N VAL A 12 -39.75 26.60 -10.03
CA VAL A 12 -38.97 26.93 -8.83
C VAL A 12 -38.80 25.65 -8.03
N ALA A 13 -37.60 25.07 -8.06
CA ALA A 13 -37.24 23.98 -7.16
C ALA A 13 -36.98 24.57 -5.77
N LEU A 14 -37.93 24.39 -4.85
CA LEU A 14 -37.76 24.65 -3.43
C LEU A 14 -36.74 23.65 -2.87
N VAL A 15 -35.54 24.13 -2.54
CA VAL A 15 -34.57 23.39 -1.74
C VAL A 15 -35.11 23.32 -0.31
N SER A 16 -35.65 22.16 0.06
CA SER A 16 -36.01 21.89 1.45
C SER A 16 -34.73 21.70 2.26
N ASN A 17 -34.32 22.73 3.00
CA ASN A 17 -33.35 22.60 4.08
C ASN A 17 -33.99 21.77 5.20
N VAL A 18 -33.77 20.45 5.16
CA VAL A 18 -33.97 19.59 6.32
C VAL A 18 -32.84 19.90 7.30
N VAL A 19 -33.14 20.76 8.27
CA VAL A 19 -32.28 20.98 9.44
C VAL A 19 -32.32 19.71 10.27
N TYR A 20 -31.27 18.88 10.17
CA TYR A 20 -31.04 17.79 11.11
C TYR A 20 -30.64 18.39 12.46
N GLY A 21 -31.62 18.56 13.35
CA GLY A 21 -31.44 18.93 14.76
C GLY A 21 -31.00 17.75 15.63
N ALA A 22 -29.97 17.02 15.23
CA ALA A 22 -29.21 16.12 16.11
C ALA A 22 -27.77 16.63 16.09
N ALA A 23 -27.16 16.84 17.25
CA ALA A 23 -25.74 17.16 17.32
C ALA A 23 -24.99 16.13 16.49
N SER A 24 -24.36 16.55 15.40
CA SER A 24 -23.47 15.67 14.64
C SER A 24 -22.49 15.08 15.64
N PRO A 25 -22.36 13.74 15.73
CA PRO A 25 -21.40 13.13 16.64
C PRO A 25 -20.05 13.80 16.41
N SER A 26 -19.38 14.19 17.49
CA SER A 26 -18.03 14.72 17.42
C SER A 26 -17.18 13.73 16.66
N LEU A 27 -16.50 14.19 15.62
CA LEU A 27 -15.54 13.34 14.91
C LEU A 27 -14.43 12.91 15.89
N PRO A 28 -13.86 11.72 15.70
CA PRO A 28 -12.71 11.30 16.49
C PRO A 28 -11.56 12.33 16.39
N PRO A 29 -10.62 12.35 17.35
CA PRO A 29 -9.41 13.16 17.26
C PRO A 29 -8.70 13.06 15.90
N GLN A 30 -8.01 14.14 15.52
CA GLN A 30 -7.27 14.26 14.26
C GLN A 30 -8.10 13.98 12.99
N SER A 31 -9.44 14.02 13.06
CA SER A 31 -10.29 13.62 11.95
C SER A 31 -11.06 14.79 11.34
N VAL A 32 -11.27 14.74 10.02
CA VAL A 32 -12.14 15.66 9.29
C VAL A 32 -13.06 14.88 8.39
N PHE A 33 -14.31 15.34 8.28
CA PHE A 33 -15.26 14.79 7.32
C PHE A 33 -15.23 15.63 6.04
N VAL A 34 -15.02 14.97 4.90
CA VAL A 34 -15.07 15.59 3.57
C VAL A 34 -16.29 15.03 2.85
N ASP A 35 -17.35 15.83 2.78
CA ASP A 35 -18.59 15.44 2.10
C ASP A 35 -18.35 15.29 0.59
N PRO A 36 -18.55 14.11 -0.02
CA PRO A 36 -18.46 13.93 -1.47
C PRO A 36 -19.27 14.93 -2.29
N LEU A 37 -20.42 15.39 -1.77
CA LEU A 37 -21.25 16.39 -2.46
C LEU A 37 -20.58 17.77 -2.53
N SER A 38 -19.68 18.09 -1.59
CA SER A 38 -18.99 19.38 -1.54
C SER A 38 -17.99 19.59 -2.69
N PHE A 39 -17.52 18.50 -3.29
CA PHE A 39 -16.57 18.55 -4.42
C PHE A 39 -17.09 17.84 -5.67
N ALA A 40 -18.33 17.34 -5.67
CA ALA A 40 -18.97 16.78 -6.85
C ALA A 40 -19.17 17.83 -7.96
N VAL A 41 -19.31 19.11 -7.59
CA VAL A 41 -19.46 20.25 -8.52
C VAL A 41 -18.55 21.39 -8.06
N LEU A 42 -17.42 21.58 -8.74
CA LEU A 42 -16.49 22.68 -8.42
C LEU A 42 -16.92 24.03 -9.04
N GLY A 43 -17.61 23.99 -10.18
CA GLY A 43 -18.09 25.19 -10.88
C GLY A 43 -17.09 25.76 -11.89
N GLN A 44 -17.57 26.71 -12.71
CA GLN A 44 -16.84 27.23 -13.89
C GLN A 44 -15.53 27.96 -13.55
N ASN A 45 -15.41 28.50 -12.33
CA ASN A 45 -14.26 29.30 -11.91
C ASN A 45 -13.33 28.54 -10.95
N ALA A 46 -13.51 27.23 -10.79
CA ALA A 46 -12.65 26.44 -9.92
C ALA A 46 -11.31 26.12 -10.58
N THR A 47 -10.29 25.98 -9.75
CA THR A 47 -9.00 25.41 -10.15
C THR A 47 -9.07 23.90 -10.03
N PHE A 48 -8.85 23.19 -11.13
CA PHE A 48 -8.74 21.74 -11.12
C PHE A 48 -7.35 21.30 -10.67
N ARG A 49 -7.25 20.11 -10.08
CA ARG A 49 -5.96 19.44 -9.90
C ARG A 49 -5.50 18.93 -11.25
N ASP A 50 -4.46 19.54 -11.82
CA ASP A 50 -3.92 19.14 -13.13
C ASP A 50 -2.96 17.94 -13.02
N SER A 51 -2.50 17.62 -11.80
CA SER A 51 -1.64 16.49 -11.53
C SER A 51 -2.01 15.75 -10.26
N ALA A 52 -2.18 14.43 -10.38
CA ALA A 52 -2.38 13.52 -9.25
C ALA A 52 -1.08 13.26 -8.48
N PHE A 53 0.08 13.59 -9.06
CA PHE A 53 1.40 13.34 -8.49
C PHE A 53 1.99 14.57 -7.78
N GLU A 54 1.60 15.77 -8.21
CA GLU A 54 2.16 17.02 -7.67
C GLU A 54 1.26 17.67 -6.60
N SER A 55 -0.04 17.36 -6.62
CA SER A 55 -1.03 17.96 -5.71
C SER A 55 -1.88 16.90 -5.04
N SER A 56 -1.80 16.79 -3.71
CA SER A 56 -2.67 15.93 -2.89
C SER A 56 -4.10 16.48 -2.78
N PHE A 57 -5.07 15.62 -2.42
CA PHE A 57 -6.45 16.06 -2.19
C PHE A 57 -6.71 16.41 -0.72
N ASN A 58 -6.57 17.69 -0.38
CA ASN A 58 -6.88 18.21 0.96
C ASN A 58 -7.76 19.47 0.88
N PRO A 59 -9.05 19.34 0.53
CA PRO A 59 -9.94 20.49 0.32
C PRO A 59 -10.24 21.28 1.61
N THR A 60 -10.01 20.68 2.78
CA THR A 60 -10.21 21.31 4.09
C THR A 60 -8.97 22.06 4.59
N SER A 61 -7.85 22.00 3.86
CA SER A 61 -6.56 22.57 4.26
C SER A 61 -6.13 22.15 5.67
N THR A 62 -6.51 20.94 6.07
CA THR A 62 -6.24 20.43 7.42
C THR A 62 -4.75 20.16 7.59
N PRO A 63 -4.12 20.60 8.70
CA PRO A 63 -2.74 20.28 8.99
C PRO A 63 -2.51 18.78 9.10
N ARG A 64 -1.45 18.30 8.44
CA ARG A 64 -0.99 16.90 8.48
C ARG A 64 -0.16 16.60 9.74
N PRO A 65 -0.18 15.35 10.23
CA PRO A 65 -0.97 14.23 9.74
C PRO A 65 -2.40 14.18 10.34
N PHE A 66 -3.38 13.68 9.57
CA PHE A 66 -4.79 13.62 10.00
C PHE A 66 -5.56 12.49 9.28
N PHE A 67 -6.76 12.16 9.78
CA PHE A 67 -7.69 11.23 9.15
C PHE A 67 -8.71 11.98 8.30
N GLN A 68 -8.77 11.66 7.00
CA GLN A 68 -9.74 12.24 6.08
C GLN A 68 -10.88 11.25 5.85
N ILE A 69 -12.08 11.55 6.34
CA ILE A 69 -13.24 10.67 6.27
C ILE A 69 -14.11 11.06 5.07
N PHE A 70 -14.38 10.11 4.17
CA PHE A 70 -15.31 10.26 3.04
C PHE A 70 -16.63 9.51 3.25
N ASN A 71 -16.57 8.40 3.97
CA ASN A 71 -17.71 7.55 4.29
C ASN A 71 -17.72 7.21 5.78
N LYS A 72 -18.91 7.13 6.39
CA LYS A 72 -19.08 6.79 7.81
C LYS A 72 -18.52 5.41 8.17
N GLY A 73 -18.39 4.49 7.22
CA GLY A 73 -17.74 3.19 7.43
C GLY A 73 -16.31 3.31 7.96
N PHE A 74 -15.60 4.40 7.64
CA PHE A 74 -14.25 4.63 8.15
C PHE A 74 -14.21 4.85 9.67
N LEU A 75 -15.31 5.31 10.28
CA LEU A 75 -15.39 5.49 11.74
C LEU A 75 -15.27 4.16 12.49
N SER A 76 -15.68 3.04 11.88
CA SER A 76 -15.53 1.71 12.47
C SER A 76 -14.05 1.29 12.54
N ILE A 77 -13.26 1.67 11.52
CA ILE A 77 -11.82 1.43 11.46
C ILE A 77 -11.10 2.33 12.47
N LEU A 78 -11.42 3.62 12.50
CA LEU A 78 -10.77 4.57 13.41
C LEU A 78 -11.07 4.28 14.88
N GLY A 79 -12.31 3.94 15.21
CA GLY A 79 -12.74 3.82 16.60
C GLY A 79 -12.92 5.18 17.26
N GLN A 80 -12.91 5.19 18.60
CA GLN A 80 -13.24 6.40 19.39
C GLN A 80 -12.04 7.33 19.59
N ASP A 81 -10.85 6.77 19.73
CA ASP A 81 -9.63 7.50 20.07
C ASP A 81 -8.47 7.09 19.13
N PRO A 82 -8.61 7.30 17.81
CA PRO A 82 -7.53 7.06 16.88
C PRO A 82 -6.41 8.07 17.08
N SER A 83 -5.21 7.69 16.69
CA SER A 83 -4.05 8.57 16.72
C SER A 83 -3.18 8.37 15.48
N LEU A 84 -2.47 9.41 15.06
CA LEU A 84 -1.55 9.32 13.93
C LEU A 84 -0.29 10.15 14.20
N HIS A 85 0.84 9.46 14.31
CA HIS A 85 2.12 10.03 14.75
C HIS A 85 3.25 9.73 13.78
N GLU A 86 4.13 10.71 13.56
CA GLU A 86 5.47 10.45 13.01
C GLU A 86 6.34 9.84 14.11
N ILE A 87 6.92 8.67 13.84
CA ILE A 87 7.67 7.87 14.83
C ILE A 87 9.18 7.76 14.55
N ALA A 88 9.59 8.01 13.31
CA ALA A 88 10.99 8.14 12.94
C ALA A 88 11.13 8.98 11.67
N SER A 89 12.22 9.73 11.56
CA SER A 89 12.55 10.46 10.33
C SER A 89 14.06 10.58 10.09
N ASN A 90 14.40 10.59 8.80
CA ASN A 90 15.73 10.87 8.31
C ASN A 90 15.59 11.70 7.02
N PRO A 91 15.86 13.02 7.08
CA PRO A 91 15.64 13.90 5.93
C PRO A 91 16.58 13.60 4.75
N ASP A 92 17.71 12.94 4.99
CA ASP A 92 18.77 12.75 4.00
C ASP A 92 18.62 11.45 3.21
N PHE A 93 17.81 10.50 3.69
CA PHE A 93 17.68 9.18 3.09
C PHE A 93 16.30 8.56 3.28
N ALA A 94 15.77 7.98 2.21
CA ALA A 94 14.52 7.22 2.23
C ALA A 94 14.71 5.85 2.90
N PHE A 95 14.87 5.85 4.22
CA PHE A 95 15.10 4.64 5.02
C PHE A 95 13.85 3.78 5.19
N ALA A 96 12.66 4.37 5.09
CA ALA A 96 11.35 3.75 5.21
C ALA A 96 10.70 3.67 3.82
N PHE A 97 11.30 2.85 2.95
CA PHE A 97 10.93 2.79 1.55
C PHE A 97 9.80 1.78 1.33
N GLU A 98 9.99 0.52 1.75
CA GLU A 98 9.21 -0.62 1.28
C GLU A 98 9.30 -1.87 2.18
N ALA A 99 8.66 -2.98 1.80
CA ALA A 99 8.80 -4.30 2.43
C ALA A 99 8.47 -4.42 3.94
N PRO A 100 7.40 -3.81 4.48
CA PRO A 100 7.12 -3.86 5.91
C PRO A 100 6.60 -5.25 6.34
N VAL A 101 7.24 -5.86 7.34
CA VAL A 101 6.81 -7.11 7.98
C VAL A 101 6.83 -6.95 9.49
N TYR A 102 5.71 -7.25 10.15
CA TYR A 102 5.64 -7.30 11.59
C TYR A 102 5.95 -8.72 12.10
N VAL A 103 6.78 -8.83 13.14
CA VAL A 103 7.13 -10.08 13.80
C VAL A 103 6.58 -10.06 15.22
N PRO A 104 5.42 -10.73 15.48
CA PRO A 104 4.76 -10.68 16.79
C PRO A 104 5.63 -11.15 17.95
N ASP A 105 6.43 -12.20 17.74
CA ASP A 105 7.27 -12.81 18.78
C ASP A 105 8.33 -11.87 19.37
N THR A 106 8.74 -10.83 18.63
CA THR A 106 9.70 -9.83 19.10
C THR A 106 9.10 -8.44 19.22
N ASP A 107 7.84 -8.26 18.81
CA ASP A 107 7.16 -6.97 18.69
C ASP A 107 7.98 -5.97 17.85
N GLU A 108 8.52 -6.44 16.72
CA GLU A 108 9.37 -5.65 15.82
C GLU A 108 8.77 -5.57 14.43
N ILE A 109 9.06 -4.47 13.75
CA ILE A 109 8.81 -4.33 12.32
C ILE A 109 10.13 -4.35 11.59
N PHE A 110 10.17 -5.02 10.45
CA PHE A 110 11.25 -5.05 9.49
C PHE A 110 10.80 -4.37 8.20
N PHE A 111 11.68 -3.64 7.52
CA PHE A 111 11.36 -2.94 6.27
C PHE A 111 12.63 -2.61 5.50
N SER A 112 12.53 -2.27 4.22
CA SER A 112 13.66 -1.86 3.39
C SER A 112 13.78 -0.34 3.28
N GLY A 113 15.01 0.13 3.15
CA GLY A 113 15.33 1.47 2.65
C GLY A 113 15.52 1.46 1.13
N SER A 114 15.43 2.63 0.52
CA SER A 114 15.52 2.82 -0.93
C SER A 114 16.86 2.32 -1.48
N PRO A 115 16.88 1.73 -2.69
CA PRO A 115 18.13 1.58 -3.43
C PRO A 115 18.68 2.94 -3.85
N VAL A 116 19.96 2.97 -4.23
CA VAL A 116 20.58 4.14 -4.85
C VAL A 116 20.41 4.03 -6.36
N ILE A 117 19.54 4.88 -6.93
CA ILE A 117 19.20 4.87 -8.36
C ILE A 117 20.47 4.94 -9.23
N GLY A 118 20.55 4.07 -10.24
CA GLY A 118 21.66 3.97 -11.18
C GLY A 118 22.96 3.41 -10.62
N ASN A 119 23.01 3.00 -9.35
CA ASN A 119 24.23 2.50 -8.72
C ASN A 119 24.15 1.01 -8.43
N VAL A 120 24.67 0.21 -9.36
CA VAL A 120 24.72 -1.28 -9.25
C VAL A 120 25.69 -1.80 -8.18
N SER A 121 26.45 -0.93 -7.53
CA SER A 121 27.38 -1.29 -6.45
C SER A 121 26.82 -0.98 -5.06
N ALA A 122 25.69 -0.27 -4.94
CA ALA A 122 25.08 0.11 -3.67
C ALA A 122 23.78 -0.66 -3.44
N ASN A 123 23.81 -1.61 -2.52
CA ASN A 123 22.63 -2.39 -2.15
C ASN A 123 21.68 -1.59 -1.25
N SER A 124 20.40 -1.96 -1.24
CA SER A 124 19.43 -1.48 -0.24
C SER A 124 19.76 -2.02 1.15
N GLN A 125 19.31 -1.32 2.18
CA GLN A 125 19.43 -1.75 3.56
C GLN A 125 18.10 -2.28 4.09
N VAL A 126 18.08 -3.47 4.70
CA VAL A 126 16.94 -3.92 5.52
C VAL A 126 17.12 -3.40 6.94
N ASN A 127 16.07 -2.83 7.50
CA ASN A 127 16.04 -2.17 8.79
C ASN A 127 15.01 -2.84 9.71
N ARG A 128 15.13 -2.60 11.01
CA ARG A 128 14.12 -2.94 11.99
C ARG A 128 13.87 -1.83 13.01
N VAL A 129 12.68 -1.83 13.58
CA VAL A 129 12.25 -0.95 14.68
C VAL A 129 11.49 -1.77 15.73
N SER A 130 11.71 -1.48 17.00
CA SER A 130 10.96 -2.06 18.13
C SER A 130 9.67 -1.27 18.37
N MET A 131 8.52 -1.95 18.39
CA MET A 131 7.24 -1.30 18.69
C MET A 131 7.13 -0.90 20.16
N ALA A 132 7.77 -1.66 21.06
CA ALA A 132 7.87 -1.27 22.47
C ALA A 132 8.61 0.07 22.65
N GLU A 133 9.71 0.29 21.92
CA GLU A 133 10.45 1.57 21.94
C GLU A 133 9.58 2.72 21.40
N VAL A 134 8.80 2.46 20.35
CA VAL A 134 7.85 3.44 19.79
C VAL A 134 6.79 3.82 20.82
N GLU A 135 6.17 2.85 21.48
CA GLU A 135 5.14 3.11 22.48
C GLU A 135 5.69 3.87 23.69
N ASP A 136 6.86 3.48 24.20
CA ASP A 136 7.51 4.17 25.32
C ASP A 136 7.90 5.61 24.94
N GLY A 137 8.41 5.80 23.72
CA GLY A 137 8.70 7.11 23.16
C GLY A 137 7.46 8.00 23.09
N LEU A 138 6.35 7.48 22.54
CA LEU A 138 5.09 8.24 22.42
C LEU A 138 4.48 8.57 23.77
N LYS A 139 4.56 7.67 24.76
CA LYS A 139 4.14 7.95 26.14
C LYS A 139 4.98 9.06 26.75
N ALA A 140 6.30 9.03 26.57
CA ALA A 140 7.21 10.05 27.09
C ALA A 140 7.04 11.42 26.41
N SER A 141 6.71 11.44 25.13
CA SER A 141 6.47 12.66 24.34
C SER A 141 5.05 13.22 24.49
N ASN A 142 4.20 12.54 25.26
CA ASN A 142 2.78 12.85 25.41
C ASN A 142 2.06 12.91 24.04
N GLY A 143 2.42 12.00 23.12
CA GLY A 143 1.87 11.91 21.76
C GLY A 143 2.49 12.89 20.75
N SER A 144 3.56 13.60 21.09
CA SER A 144 4.32 14.41 20.12
C SER A 144 5.19 13.53 19.21
N THR A 145 5.71 14.08 18.11
CA THR A 145 6.66 13.39 17.22
C THR A 145 7.81 12.77 18.01
N VAL A 146 8.12 11.52 17.69
CA VAL A 146 9.27 10.79 18.23
C VAL A 146 10.21 10.39 17.10
N ASN A 147 11.46 10.11 17.46
CA ASN A 147 12.44 9.59 16.51
C ASN A 147 13.13 8.38 17.12
N VAL A 148 12.51 7.20 16.95
CA VAL A 148 13.02 5.94 17.49
C VAL A 148 14.24 5.44 16.72
N THR A 149 14.97 4.53 17.36
CA THR A 149 16.14 3.91 16.75
C THR A 149 15.75 2.98 15.61
N VAL A 150 16.26 3.26 14.42
CA VAL A 150 16.19 2.37 13.26
C VAL A 150 17.48 1.57 13.18
N THR A 151 17.38 0.24 13.32
CA THR A 151 18.55 -0.64 13.33
C THR A 151 18.72 -1.35 11.99
N PRO A 152 19.83 -1.14 11.25
CA PRO A 152 20.11 -1.88 10.03
C PRO A 152 20.51 -3.33 10.31
N LEU A 153 20.12 -4.25 9.41
CA LEU A 153 20.57 -5.64 9.39
C LEU A 153 21.77 -5.84 8.47
N ASN A 154 22.79 -6.57 8.92
CA ASN A 154 23.87 -6.98 8.05
C ASN A 154 23.49 -8.27 7.29
N LEU A 155 22.97 -8.13 6.07
CA LEU A 155 22.54 -9.25 5.23
C LEU A 155 23.53 -9.50 4.08
N PRO A 156 23.70 -10.76 3.63
CA PRO A 156 24.57 -11.08 2.51
C PRO A 156 24.04 -10.52 1.19
N ASP A 157 24.93 -10.41 0.19
CA ASP A 157 24.63 -9.91 -1.16
C ASP A 157 23.53 -10.68 -1.91
N ALA A 158 23.16 -11.88 -1.43
CA ALA A 158 22.02 -12.65 -1.93
C ALA A 158 20.67 -11.94 -1.68
N VAL A 159 20.60 -11.04 -0.70
CA VAL A 159 19.45 -10.16 -0.44
C VAL A 159 19.73 -8.83 -1.15
N ALA A 160 19.42 -8.77 -2.44
CA ALA A 160 19.73 -7.62 -3.30
C ALA A 160 18.49 -6.80 -3.63
N VAL A 161 18.50 -5.52 -3.23
CA VAL A 161 17.44 -4.53 -3.49
C VAL A 161 16.08 -5.04 -2.99
N THR A 162 15.98 -5.24 -1.67
CA THR A 162 14.73 -5.68 -1.02
C THR A 162 13.62 -4.68 -1.30
N ASN A 163 12.50 -5.17 -1.82
CA ASN A 163 11.40 -4.33 -2.26
C ASN A 163 10.07 -4.79 -1.64
N GLY A 164 9.76 -6.08 -1.70
CA GLY A 164 8.55 -6.63 -1.12
C GLY A 164 8.87 -7.58 0.01
N ALA A 165 7.94 -7.72 0.95
CA ALA A 165 8.07 -8.71 1.99
C ALA A 165 6.73 -9.11 2.61
N THR A 166 6.70 -10.33 3.14
CA THR A 166 5.57 -10.86 3.89
C THR A 166 6.03 -11.84 4.97
N GLY A 167 5.11 -12.25 5.84
CA GLY A 167 5.36 -13.23 6.89
C GLY A 167 5.06 -12.71 8.30
N PRO A 168 5.53 -13.44 9.33
CA PRO A 168 6.51 -14.51 9.25
C PRO A 168 6.02 -15.78 8.51
N PHE A 169 6.71 -16.17 7.45
CA PHE A 169 6.47 -17.44 6.75
C PHE A 169 7.40 -18.51 7.33
N ARG A 170 6.82 -19.53 7.99
CA ARG A 170 7.58 -20.58 8.68
C ARG A 170 8.61 -20.00 9.66
N GLY A 171 8.24 -18.93 10.36
CA GLY A 171 9.08 -18.23 11.35
C GLY A 171 10.18 -17.34 10.76
N SER A 172 10.21 -17.13 9.45
CA SER A 172 11.18 -16.26 8.78
C SER A 172 10.49 -15.10 8.06
N LEU A 173 11.20 -14.01 7.86
CA LEU A 173 10.81 -12.98 6.90
C LEU A 173 10.90 -13.59 5.50
N LEU A 174 9.89 -13.40 4.66
CA LEU A 174 9.90 -13.80 3.26
C LEU A 174 10.04 -12.54 2.42
N LEU A 175 11.23 -12.32 1.85
CA LEU A 175 11.57 -11.10 1.12
C LEU A 175 11.66 -11.38 -0.38
N VAL A 176 11.25 -10.42 -1.20
CA VAL A 176 11.64 -10.32 -2.61
C VAL A 176 12.62 -9.19 -2.84
N GLY A 177 13.62 -9.46 -3.67
CA GLY A 177 14.59 -8.47 -4.12
C GLY A 177 14.55 -8.26 -5.62
N GLY A 178 14.69 -7.01 -6.06
CA GLY A 178 14.73 -6.62 -7.47
C GLY A 178 16.01 -7.03 -8.20
N GLY A 179 17.00 -7.56 -7.48
CA GLY A 179 18.33 -7.86 -8.01
C GLY A 179 19.19 -6.60 -8.16
N LEU A 180 20.47 -6.77 -8.51
CA LEU A 180 21.40 -5.63 -8.62
C LEU A 180 22.60 -5.93 -9.53
N GLY A 181 22.67 -5.25 -10.67
CA GLY A 181 23.65 -5.53 -11.72
C GLY A 181 23.49 -6.95 -12.25
N THR A 182 24.53 -7.78 -12.12
CA THR A 182 24.49 -9.19 -12.50
C THR A 182 23.84 -10.10 -11.45
N ARG A 183 23.62 -9.62 -10.22
CA ARG A 183 22.93 -10.39 -9.18
C ARG A 183 21.45 -10.54 -9.54
N PRO A 184 20.90 -11.76 -9.54
CA PRO A 184 19.53 -11.98 -9.94
C PRO A 184 18.54 -11.43 -8.89
N PRO A 185 17.31 -11.07 -9.33
CA PRO A 185 16.18 -10.95 -8.42
C PRO A 185 15.94 -12.29 -7.69
N ALA A 186 15.49 -12.25 -6.44
CA ALA A 186 15.32 -13.47 -5.65
C ALA A 186 14.22 -13.39 -4.60
N ILE A 187 13.62 -14.54 -4.29
CA ILE A 187 12.83 -14.79 -3.08
C ILE A 187 13.77 -15.35 -2.02
N THR A 188 13.82 -14.74 -0.84
CA THR A 188 14.70 -15.17 0.26
C THR A 188 13.94 -15.32 1.57
N LEU A 189 14.32 -16.34 2.35
CA LEU A 189 13.97 -16.41 3.77
C LEU A 189 15.08 -15.77 4.58
N VAL A 190 14.72 -14.88 5.50
CA VAL A 190 15.64 -14.27 6.46
C VAL A 190 15.14 -14.54 7.87
N ASN A 191 15.98 -15.13 8.72
CA ASN A 191 15.65 -15.29 10.13
C ASN A 191 15.53 -13.90 10.80
N PRO A 192 14.40 -13.56 11.44
CA PRO A 192 14.24 -12.26 12.09
C PRO A 192 15.18 -12.11 13.30
N ARG A 193 15.75 -13.20 13.82
CA ARG A 193 16.69 -13.20 14.95
C ARG A 193 18.15 -13.29 14.47
N PRO A 194 19.09 -12.67 15.18
CA PRO A 194 20.52 -12.86 14.93
C PRO A 194 20.89 -14.35 14.92
N PRO A 195 21.77 -14.79 14.01
CA PRO A 195 22.60 -13.98 13.11
C PRO A 195 21.94 -13.64 11.75
N HIS A 196 20.61 -13.69 11.63
CA HIS A 196 19.87 -13.38 10.39
C HIS A 196 20.22 -14.28 9.21
N ASN A 197 20.28 -15.60 9.46
CA ASN A 197 20.56 -16.60 8.41
C ASN A 197 19.62 -16.43 7.21
N VAL A 198 20.20 -16.48 6.01
CA VAL A 198 19.50 -16.29 4.73
C VAL A 198 19.45 -17.59 3.95
N THR A 199 18.30 -17.89 3.34
CA THR A 199 18.13 -18.97 2.36
C THR A 199 17.46 -18.43 1.10
N VAL A 200 18.08 -18.63 -0.06
CA VAL A 200 17.46 -18.31 -1.36
C VAL A 200 16.50 -19.44 -1.73
N LEU A 201 15.24 -19.09 -2.03
CA LEU A 201 14.21 -20.06 -2.44
C LEU A 201 14.04 -20.13 -3.95
N LEU A 202 14.15 -18.99 -4.64
CA LEU A 202 13.92 -18.87 -6.08
C LEU A 202 14.62 -17.64 -6.62
N ASP A 203 15.27 -17.74 -7.79
CA ASP A 203 15.96 -16.62 -8.45
C ASP A 203 15.81 -16.58 -9.99
N ASN A 204 15.04 -17.51 -10.55
CA ASN A 204 14.85 -17.64 -12.00
C ASN A 204 13.51 -18.28 -12.38
N PHE A 205 13.12 -18.10 -13.64
CA PHE A 205 12.00 -18.80 -14.28
C PHE A 205 12.53 -19.73 -15.37
N PHE A 206 12.72 -21.02 -15.05
CA PHE A 206 13.28 -22.02 -15.96
C PHE A 206 14.62 -21.60 -16.60
N GLY A 207 15.50 -21.00 -15.79
CA GLY A 207 16.81 -20.47 -16.22
C GLY A 207 16.74 -19.08 -16.86
N ARG A 208 15.55 -18.51 -17.06
CA ARG A 208 15.38 -17.11 -17.49
C ARG A 208 15.39 -16.20 -16.27
N GLN A 209 16.01 -15.04 -16.42
CA GLN A 209 16.07 -14.07 -15.34
C GLN A 209 14.74 -13.33 -15.22
N PHE A 210 14.24 -13.21 -13.99
CA PHE A 210 13.18 -12.24 -13.65
C PHE A 210 13.60 -10.82 -14.00
N ASN A 211 12.62 -9.94 -14.24
CA ASN A 211 12.89 -8.53 -14.48
C ASN A 211 13.42 -7.89 -13.19
N SER A 212 12.54 -7.74 -12.21
CA SER A 212 12.79 -7.24 -10.86
C SER A 212 11.56 -7.58 -10.01
N LEU A 213 11.74 -8.44 -9.01
CA LEU A 213 10.63 -8.81 -8.13
C LEU A 213 10.26 -7.61 -7.25
N ASP A 214 8.97 -7.35 -7.10
CA ASP A 214 8.46 -6.13 -6.48
C ASP A 214 7.75 -6.41 -5.17
N ASP A 215 6.55 -6.99 -5.18
CA ASP A 215 5.84 -7.39 -3.96
C ASP A 215 5.57 -8.90 -3.90
N ILE A 216 5.28 -9.40 -2.69
CA ILE A 216 5.11 -10.82 -2.38
C ILE A 216 4.05 -11.03 -1.29
N LYS A 217 3.18 -12.02 -1.47
CA LYS A 217 2.18 -12.42 -0.49
C LYS A 217 2.02 -13.94 -0.43
N VAL A 218 1.82 -14.48 0.76
CA VAL A 218 1.46 -15.89 0.94
C VAL A 218 -0.06 -16.00 1.00
N ARG A 219 -0.64 -16.93 0.24
CA ARG A 219 -2.06 -17.28 0.39
C ARG A 219 -2.21 -18.24 1.56
N HIS A 220 -2.82 -17.80 2.66
CA HIS A 220 -2.89 -18.60 3.90
C HIS A 220 -3.58 -19.95 3.75
N THR A 221 -4.61 -20.03 2.90
CA THR A 221 -5.38 -21.25 2.70
C THR A 221 -4.60 -22.35 1.95
N SER A 222 -3.52 -22.00 1.24
CA SER A 222 -2.70 -22.98 0.51
C SER A 222 -1.21 -22.98 0.90
N GLY A 223 -0.73 -21.95 1.60
CA GLY A 223 0.68 -21.76 1.94
C GLY A 223 1.57 -21.46 0.73
N LYS A 224 0.99 -21.07 -0.40
CA LYS A 224 1.70 -20.82 -1.66
C LYS A 224 2.05 -19.35 -1.79
N ILE A 225 3.17 -19.08 -2.45
CA ILE A 225 3.77 -17.76 -2.54
C ILE A 225 3.37 -17.14 -3.87
N PHE A 226 2.87 -15.90 -3.84
CA PHE A 226 2.49 -15.13 -5.02
C PHE A 226 3.32 -13.85 -5.04
N PHE A 227 3.82 -13.45 -6.21
CA PHE A 227 4.69 -12.30 -6.32
C PHE A 227 4.59 -11.63 -7.69
N SER A 228 4.85 -10.33 -7.72
CA SER A 228 4.90 -9.53 -8.94
C SER A 228 6.32 -9.49 -9.51
N ASP A 229 6.44 -9.63 -10.83
CA ASP A 229 7.66 -9.36 -11.58
C ASP A 229 7.41 -8.19 -12.52
N VAL A 230 8.21 -7.14 -12.39
CA VAL A 230 8.00 -5.84 -13.05
C VAL A 230 9.35 -5.21 -13.39
N GLU A 231 9.35 -4.31 -14.36
CA GLU A 231 10.57 -3.73 -14.95
C GLU A 231 11.27 -2.64 -14.10
N TYR A 232 10.93 -2.43 -12.82
CA TYR A 232 11.46 -1.28 -12.06
C TYR A 232 12.97 -1.25 -11.92
N GLY A 233 13.63 -2.38 -11.71
CA GLY A 233 15.09 -2.39 -11.61
C GLY A 233 15.75 -1.91 -12.89
N PHE A 234 15.15 -2.15 -14.05
CA PHE A 234 15.62 -1.57 -15.32
C PHE A 234 15.33 -0.06 -15.38
N ALA A 235 14.11 0.35 -15.01
CA ALA A 235 13.72 1.76 -14.99
C ALA A 235 14.59 2.62 -14.07
N LEU A 236 15.08 2.04 -12.97
CA LEU A 236 15.96 2.67 -12.00
C LEU A 236 17.46 2.50 -12.32
N GLY A 237 17.82 1.89 -13.45
CA GLY A 237 19.22 1.66 -13.85
C GLY A 237 19.98 0.66 -12.96
N LEU A 238 19.27 -0.20 -12.23
CA LEU A 238 19.82 -1.21 -11.33
C LEU A 238 19.97 -2.58 -12.00
N ARG A 239 19.24 -2.82 -13.10
CA ARG A 239 19.15 -4.12 -13.80
C ARG A 239 19.25 -3.94 -15.31
N PRO A 240 19.65 -4.99 -16.06
CA PRO A 240 19.55 -5.01 -17.52
C PRO A 240 18.11 -4.89 -18.01
N ALA A 241 17.93 -4.68 -19.32
CA ALA A 241 16.62 -4.64 -19.94
C ALA A 241 15.80 -5.91 -19.63
N PRO A 242 14.47 -5.78 -19.39
CA PRO A 242 13.60 -6.90 -19.07
C PRO A 242 13.54 -7.91 -20.21
N LEU A 243 13.44 -9.20 -19.84
CA LEU A 243 13.36 -10.33 -20.79
C LEU A 243 12.01 -11.04 -20.74
N MET A 244 11.13 -10.63 -19.82
CA MET A 244 9.80 -11.19 -19.61
C MET A 244 8.75 -10.07 -19.51
N PRO A 245 7.48 -10.34 -19.82
CA PRO A 245 6.41 -9.38 -19.57
C PRO A 245 6.20 -9.16 -18.06
N ASN A 246 5.60 -8.02 -17.70
CA ASN A 246 5.20 -7.73 -16.32
C ASN A 246 4.00 -8.62 -15.92
N GLN A 247 4.16 -9.47 -14.91
CA GLN A 247 3.24 -10.57 -14.61
C GLN A 247 3.20 -10.94 -13.12
N ILE A 248 2.17 -11.69 -12.73
CA ILE A 248 2.08 -12.31 -11.40
C ILE A 248 2.42 -13.79 -11.49
N TYR A 249 3.29 -14.25 -10.61
CA TYR A 249 3.71 -15.63 -10.50
C TYR A 249 3.25 -16.25 -9.19
N ARG A 250 3.13 -17.58 -9.20
CA ARG A 250 2.91 -18.42 -8.04
C ARG A 250 4.03 -19.44 -7.92
N PHE A 251 4.65 -19.50 -6.75
CA PHE A 251 5.68 -20.46 -6.38
C PHE A 251 5.21 -21.38 -5.24
N ASP A 252 5.42 -22.68 -5.41
CA ASP A 252 5.26 -23.68 -4.37
C ASP A 252 6.61 -23.99 -3.72
N PRO A 253 6.87 -23.54 -2.48
CA PRO A 253 8.15 -23.76 -1.83
C PRO A 253 8.40 -25.23 -1.45
N ASP A 254 7.37 -26.08 -1.45
CA ASP A 254 7.50 -27.50 -1.07
C ASP A 254 7.80 -28.41 -2.27
N THR A 255 7.32 -28.02 -3.46
CA THR A 255 7.47 -28.83 -4.68
C THR A 255 8.37 -28.19 -5.74
N GLY A 256 8.71 -26.91 -5.57
CA GLY A 256 9.42 -26.11 -6.56
C GLY A 256 8.58 -25.70 -7.77
N VAL A 257 7.28 -26.04 -7.80
CA VAL A 257 6.41 -25.72 -8.94
C VAL A 257 6.20 -24.21 -9.02
N LEU A 258 6.60 -23.65 -10.16
CA LEU A 258 6.51 -22.23 -10.50
C LEU A 258 5.69 -22.03 -11.77
N ARG A 259 4.78 -21.06 -11.75
CA ARG A 259 4.01 -20.68 -12.94
C ARG A 259 3.47 -19.26 -12.84
N MET A 260 3.24 -18.65 -13.99
CA MET A 260 2.44 -17.43 -14.10
C MET A 260 0.97 -17.76 -13.78
N VAL A 261 0.29 -16.85 -13.09
CA VAL A 261 -1.13 -16.97 -12.71
C VAL A 261 -1.99 -15.78 -13.16
N ALA A 262 -1.38 -14.66 -13.55
CA ALA A 262 -2.06 -13.50 -14.12
C ALA A 262 -1.12 -12.66 -15.00
N ASP A 263 -1.68 -12.05 -16.06
CA ASP A 263 -1.00 -11.12 -16.97
C ASP A 263 -1.90 -9.91 -17.33
N GLY A 264 -1.45 -9.09 -18.29
CA GLY A 264 -2.21 -7.94 -18.79
C GLY A 264 -2.12 -6.67 -17.93
N PHE A 265 -1.16 -6.60 -17.01
CA PHE A 265 -0.87 -5.40 -16.22
C PHE A 265 0.07 -4.46 -16.97
N ALA A 266 -0.01 -3.16 -16.70
CA ALA A 266 1.04 -2.24 -17.11
C ALA A 266 2.25 -2.42 -16.19
N ARG A 267 2.08 -2.25 -14.87
CA ARG A 267 3.10 -2.48 -13.84
C ARG A 267 2.43 -3.07 -12.58
N PRO A 268 2.30 -4.41 -12.49
CA PRO A 268 1.76 -5.04 -11.29
C PRO A 268 2.70 -4.77 -10.11
N ASN A 269 2.12 -4.46 -8.96
CA ASN A 269 2.85 -4.03 -7.79
C ASN A 269 2.38 -4.86 -6.57
N GLY A 270 1.70 -4.25 -5.61
CA GLY A 270 1.20 -4.87 -4.39
C GLY A 270 0.17 -5.98 -4.59
N ILE A 271 0.19 -6.98 -3.71
CA ILE A 271 -0.70 -8.15 -3.72
C ILE A 271 -1.31 -8.37 -2.33
N ALA A 272 -2.64 -8.47 -2.25
CA ALA A 272 -3.31 -8.83 -1.01
C ALA A 272 -4.48 -9.79 -1.25
N PHE A 273 -4.64 -10.78 -0.38
CA PHE A 273 -5.77 -11.74 -0.43
C PHE A 273 -6.80 -11.38 0.64
N THR A 274 -8.06 -11.72 0.37
CA THR A 274 -9.05 -11.86 1.45
C THR A 274 -8.68 -13.01 2.38
N ASP A 275 -9.19 -12.99 3.62
CA ASP A 275 -8.88 -14.02 4.63
C ASP A 275 -9.23 -15.44 4.16
N ASP A 276 -10.38 -15.59 3.50
CA ASP A 276 -10.81 -16.85 2.89
C ASP A 276 -9.95 -17.27 1.66
N GLY A 277 -9.06 -16.40 1.18
CA GLY A 277 -8.19 -16.59 0.04
C GLY A 277 -8.91 -16.77 -1.29
N ASN A 278 -10.18 -16.37 -1.39
CA ASN A 278 -11.00 -16.52 -2.61
C ASN A 278 -10.90 -15.31 -3.54
N THR A 279 -10.57 -14.14 -3.00
CA THR A 279 -10.31 -12.93 -3.78
C THR A 279 -8.87 -12.48 -3.58
N VAL A 280 -8.25 -12.01 -4.66
CA VAL A 280 -6.95 -11.33 -4.62
C VAL A 280 -7.06 -9.96 -5.26
N TYR A 281 -6.41 -9.00 -4.64
CA TYR A 281 -6.25 -7.65 -5.14
C TYR A 281 -4.81 -7.46 -5.61
N VAL A 282 -4.66 -6.81 -6.76
CA VAL A 282 -3.37 -6.44 -7.35
C VAL A 282 -3.41 -4.97 -7.75
N SER A 283 -2.47 -4.18 -7.26
CA SER A 283 -2.30 -2.80 -7.70
C SER A 283 -1.52 -2.73 -9.01
N ASP A 284 -1.92 -1.80 -9.88
CA ASP A 284 -1.24 -1.48 -11.13
C ASP A 284 -0.85 -0.01 -11.12
N SER A 285 0.46 0.22 -11.14
CA SER A 285 1.13 1.51 -11.02
C SER A 285 1.73 1.98 -12.34
N GLY A 286 1.10 1.59 -13.46
CA GLY A 286 1.48 2.00 -14.81
C GLY A 286 1.59 3.51 -15.02
N ALA A 287 0.95 4.33 -14.17
CA ALA A 287 1.07 5.79 -14.21
C ALA A 287 2.42 6.34 -13.70
N LEU A 288 3.27 5.50 -13.09
CA LEU A 288 4.63 5.88 -12.74
C LEU A 288 5.45 6.26 -13.99
N PRO A 289 6.47 7.13 -13.83
CA PRO A 289 7.32 7.51 -14.94
C PRO A 289 7.95 6.33 -15.68
N ASP A 290 7.96 6.40 -17.01
CA ASP A 290 8.77 5.50 -17.84
C ASP A 290 10.24 5.96 -17.89
N LEU A 291 11.03 5.34 -18.77
CA LEU A 291 12.44 5.70 -18.96
C LEU A 291 12.66 7.15 -19.43
N SER A 292 11.63 7.82 -19.96
CA SER A 292 11.71 9.24 -20.31
C SER A 292 11.57 10.17 -19.10
N GLY A 293 11.18 9.64 -17.93
CA GLY A 293 10.90 10.41 -16.74
C GLY A 293 9.53 11.12 -16.76
N ALA A 294 8.74 10.94 -17.83
CA ALA A 294 7.41 11.54 -17.94
C ALA A 294 6.38 10.79 -17.09
N ILE A 295 5.64 11.52 -16.25
CA ILE A 295 4.50 10.97 -15.50
C ILE A 295 3.40 10.58 -16.49
N LEU A 296 2.94 9.33 -16.42
CA LEU A 296 1.97 8.77 -17.36
C LEU A 296 0.55 8.75 -16.77
N GLN A 297 0.01 9.92 -16.40
CA GLN A 297 -1.27 10.01 -15.67
C GLN A 297 -2.49 9.37 -16.36
N THR A 298 -2.39 9.04 -17.65
CA THR A 298 -3.42 8.34 -18.41
C THR A 298 -3.28 6.81 -18.36
N GLN A 299 -2.23 6.29 -17.75
CA GLN A 299 -1.98 4.87 -17.51
C GLN A 299 -2.57 4.43 -16.17
N PRO A 300 -2.60 3.11 -15.86
CA PRO A 300 -3.21 2.63 -14.63
C PRO A 300 -2.60 3.23 -13.35
N ALA A 301 -3.47 3.78 -12.51
CA ALA A 301 -3.28 4.03 -11.08
C ALA A 301 -4.43 3.32 -10.34
N THR A 302 -4.53 2.01 -10.57
CA THR A 302 -5.76 1.23 -10.35
C THR A 302 -5.49 -0.01 -9.52
N ILE A 303 -6.41 -0.35 -8.62
CA ILE A 303 -6.45 -1.63 -7.93
C ILE A 303 -7.45 -2.54 -8.65
N TYR A 304 -7.01 -3.73 -9.03
CA TYR A 304 -7.84 -4.74 -9.65
C TYR A 304 -8.13 -5.89 -8.68
N ALA A 305 -9.34 -6.43 -8.72
CA ALA A 305 -9.72 -7.64 -8.02
C ALA A 305 -9.82 -8.82 -8.99
N PHE A 306 -9.55 -10.02 -8.48
CA PHE A 306 -9.64 -11.28 -9.20
C PHE A 306 -10.22 -12.36 -8.29
N ASP A 307 -10.93 -13.31 -8.88
CA ASP A 307 -11.29 -14.55 -8.18
C ASP A 307 -10.10 -15.50 -8.26
N VAL A 308 -9.80 -16.20 -7.16
CA VAL A 308 -8.75 -17.22 -7.12
C VAL A 308 -9.37 -18.57 -7.41
N ASP A 309 -8.98 -19.21 -8.51
CA ASP A 309 -9.48 -20.53 -8.85
C ASP A 309 -9.14 -21.55 -7.74
N PRO A 310 -10.10 -22.32 -7.20
CA PRO A 310 -9.85 -23.14 -6.00
C PRO A 310 -8.94 -24.35 -6.26
N VAL A 311 -8.75 -24.74 -7.52
CA VAL A 311 -7.92 -25.91 -7.90
C VAL A 311 -6.57 -25.45 -8.42
N SER A 312 -6.59 -24.57 -9.41
CA SER A 312 -5.42 -24.10 -10.12
C SER A 312 -4.91 -22.76 -9.59
N GLU A 313 -5.53 -22.11 -8.61
CA GLU A 313 -5.06 -20.83 -8.05
C GLU A 313 -4.70 -19.76 -9.10
N ARG A 314 -5.29 -19.85 -10.31
CA ARG A 314 -5.19 -18.83 -11.35
C ARG A 314 -6.07 -17.66 -10.96
N PHE A 315 -5.67 -16.46 -11.38
CA PHE A 315 -6.48 -15.28 -11.14
C PHE A 315 -7.47 -15.14 -12.30
N LEU A 316 -8.75 -15.16 -11.98
CA LEU A 316 -9.87 -15.12 -12.92
C LEU A 316 -10.65 -13.82 -12.76
N ASN A 317 -11.50 -13.51 -13.76
CA ASN A 317 -12.52 -12.46 -13.65
C ASN A 317 -11.97 -11.10 -13.17
N ARG A 318 -10.89 -10.62 -13.82
CA ARG A 318 -10.31 -9.30 -13.57
C ARG A 318 -11.39 -8.23 -13.60
N ARG A 319 -11.47 -7.45 -12.53
CA ARG A 319 -12.41 -6.32 -12.40
C ARG A 319 -11.74 -5.16 -11.68
N VAL A 320 -12.18 -3.95 -11.97
CA VAL A 320 -11.72 -2.75 -11.26
C VAL A 320 -12.32 -2.77 -9.85
N LEU A 321 -11.48 -2.54 -8.83
CA LEU A 321 -11.93 -2.20 -7.49
C LEU A 321 -11.94 -0.68 -7.34
N ALA A 322 -10.78 -0.04 -7.53
CA ALA A 322 -10.60 1.38 -7.24
C ALA A 322 -9.61 2.04 -8.20
N TYR A 323 -9.88 3.30 -8.53
CA TYR A 323 -8.92 4.22 -9.14
C TYR A 323 -8.57 5.28 -8.10
N ILE A 324 -7.28 5.42 -7.79
CA ILE A 324 -6.88 6.29 -6.69
C ILE A 324 -6.83 7.75 -7.14
N ASP A 325 -6.90 8.69 -6.20
CA ASP A 325 -6.88 10.11 -6.54
C ASP A 325 -5.50 10.78 -6.44
N ALA A 326 -4.48 10.14 -5.85
CA ALA A 326 -3.16 10.75 -5.65
C ALA A 326 -2.02 9.74 -5.88
N GLY A 327 -1.19 9.97 -6.91
CA GLY A 327 -0.05 9.13 -7.27
C GLY A 327 -0.46 7.79 -7.90
N ILE A 328 0.09 6.69 -7.37
CA ILE A 328 -0.23 5.30 -7.73
C ILE A 328 -0.60 4.47 -6.50
N PRO A 329 -1.40 3.40 -6.63
CA PRO A 329 -1.53 2.40 -5.58
C PRO A 329 -0.28 1.53 -5.61
N ASP A 330 0.37 1.41 -4.47
CA ASP A 330 1.65 0.71 -4.31
C ASP A 330 1.40 -0.61 -3.54
N GLY A 331 2.00 -0.81 -2.37
CA GLY A 331 1.71 -1.94 -1.49
C GLY A 331 0.25 -1.98 -1.00
N LEU A 332 -0.28 -3.20 -0.82
CA LEU A 332 -1.66 -3.47 -0.43
C LEU A 332 -1.76 -4.28 0.87
N GLN A 333 -2.78 -3.99 1.68
CA GLN A 333 -3.23 -4.85 2.77
C GLN A 333 -4.75 -5.00 2.74
N VAL A 334 -5.26 -6.10 3.31
CA VAL A 334 -6.69 -6.35 3.47
C VAL A 334 -6.93 -6.66 4.94
N ASP A 335 -7.95 -6.02 5.53
CA ASP A 335 -8.37 -6.34 6.89
C ASP A 335 -9.46 -7.44 6.91
N MET A 336 -9.83 -7.91 8.10
CA MET A 336 -10.78 -9.01 8.28
C MET A 336 -12.22 -8.68 7.89
N ASP A 337 -12.57 -7.40 7.81
CA ASP A 337 -13.86 -6.94 7.29
C ASP A 337 -13.83 -6.83 5.76
N GLY A 338 -12.68 -7.14 5.14
CA GLY A 338 -12.47 -7.07 3.70
C GLY A 338 -12.13 -5.67 3.20
N ASN A 339 -11.84 -4.70 4.07
CA ASN A 339 -11.42 -3.38 3.61
C ASN A 339 -9.99 -3.44 3.06
N ILE A 340 -9.75 -2.71 1.98
CA ILE A 340 -8.52 -2.71 1.22
C ILE A 340 -7.77 -1.41 1.51
N TYR A 341 -6.53 -1.53 1.95
CA TYR A 341 -5.61 -0.43 2.25
C TYR A 341 -4.56 -0.38 1.16
N ALA A 342 -4.30 0.79 0.60
CA ALA A 342 -3.22 0.98 -0.37
C ALA A 342 -2.33 2.16 -0.03
N GLY A 343 -1.03 1.98 -0.25
CA GLY A 343 -0.05 3.06 -0.22
C GLY A 343 -0.26 3.95 -1.42
N THR A 344 -0.33 5.26 -1.22
CA THR A 344 -0.63 6.23 -2.27
C THR A 344 0.25 7.49 -2.13
N GLY A 345 0.09 8.43 -3.06
CA GLY A 345 0.88 9.67 -3.12
C GLY A 345 0.72 10.61 -1.93
N ASP A 346 -0.35 10.48 -1.13
CA ASP A 346 -0.64 11.36 0.01
C ASP A 346 -0.86 10.64 1.35
N GLY A 347 -0.63 9.32 1.39
CA GLY A 347 -0.77 8.49 2.58
C GLY A 347 -1.34 7.13 2.25
N VAL A 348 -2.17 6.60 3.15
CA VAL A 348 -2.90 5.34 2.91
C VAL A 348 -4.37 5.63 2.65
N GLN A 349 -4.90 5.11 1.56
CA GLN A 349 -6.32 5.17 1.23
C GLN A 349 -6.99 3.83 1.55
N VAL A 350 -8.25 3.87 1.99
CA VAL A 350 -9.01 2.69 2.38
C VAL A 350 -10.32 2.59 1.63
N TRP A 351 -10.58 1.45 1.01
CA TRP A 351 -11.84 1.14 0.34
C TRP A 351 -12.53 -0.05 0.99
N ASN A 352 -13.86 -0.09 0.91
CA ASN A 352 -14.62 -1.30 1.21
C ASN A 352 -14.58 -2.29 0.02
N PRO A 353 -15.07 -3.53 0.17
CA PRO A 353 -15.12 -4.52 -0.91
C PRO A 353 -15.87 -4.07 -2.18
N GLU A 354 -16.80 -3.13 -2.05
CA GLU A 354 -17.53 -2.55 -3.17
C GLU A 354 -16.74 -1.48 -3.95
N GLY A 355 -15.54 -1.11 -3.48
CA GLY A 355 -14.71 -0.08 -4.11
C GLY A 355 -15.06 1.36 -3.71
N THR A 356 -15.88 1.54 -2.66
CA THR A 356 -16.19 2.86 -2.09
C THR A 356 -15.04 3.34 -1.21
N LEU A 357 -14.47 4.51 -1.51
CA LEU A 357 -13.46 5.14 -0.67
C LEU A 357 -14.06 5.49 0.70
N LEU A 358 -13.53 4.87 1.75
CA LEU A 358 -13.94 5.09 3.13
C LEU A 358 -13.24 6.32 3.71
N GLY A 359 -11.92 6.38 3.56
CA GLY A 359 -11.10 7.42 4.17
C GLY A 359 -9.63 7.33 3.80
N LYS A 360 -8.84 8.26 4.35
CA LYS A 360 -7.39 8.29 4.25
C LYS A 360 -6.72 8.48 5.60
N PHE A 361 -5.61 7.79 5.79
CA PHE A 361 -4.55 8.17 6.71
C PHE A 361 -3.68 9.19 5.99
N PHE A 362 -4.04 10.48 6.09
CA PHE A 362 -3.41 11.54 5.30
C PHE A 362 -2.13 12.02 5.98
N VAL A 363 -0.98 11.71 5.37
CA VAL A 363 0.34 12.21 5.79
C VAL A 363 0.89 13.24 4.81
N GLY A 364 0.27 13.40 3.64
CA GLY A 364 0.62 14.40 2.62
C GLY A 364 1.95 14.16 1.92
N THR A 365 2.48 12.94 2.02
CA THR A 365 3.67 12.45 1.32
C THR A 365 3.40 11.02 0.86
N ARG A 366 4.14 10.57 -0.16
CA ARG A 366 4.03 9.22 -0.69
C ARG A 366 4.22 8.20 0.44
N THR A 367 3.29 7.27 0.57
CA THR A 367 3.45 6.05 1.36
C THR A 367 3.50 4.88 0.39
N SER A 368 4.62 4.17 0.34
CA SER A 368 4.77 3.04 -0.60
C SER A 368 4.12 1.78 -0.04
N ASN A 369 4.21 1.55 1.27
CA ASN A 369 3.68 0.32 1.85
C ASN A 369 3.28 0.52 3.32
N MET A 370 2.54 -0.43 3.87
CA MET A 370 2.07 -0.45 5.24
C MET A 370 1.93 -1.88 5.76
N VAL A 371 1.97 -2.01 7.09
CA VAL A 371 1.74 -3.28 7.76
C VAL A 371 0.92 -3.08 9.03
N PHE A 372 0.03 -4.01 9.28
CA PHE A 372 -0.60 -4.13 10.58
C PHE A 372 0.41 -4.72 11.57
N ALA A 373 0.70 -3.96 12.62
CA ALA A 373 1.70 -4.32 13.62
C ALA A 373 1.03 -4.84 14.88
N GLY A 374 0.15 -5.84 14.78
CA GLY A 374 -0.66 -6.32 15.90
C GLY A 374 -1.92 -5.47 16.14
N SER A 375 -2.58 -5.68 17.28
CA SER A 375 -3.92 -5.11 17.51
C SER A 375 -3.90 -3.58 17.55
N GLY A 376 -4.73 -2.96 16.71
CA GLY A 376 -4.92 -1.51 16.63
C GLY A 376 -3.73 -0.70 16.09
N ARG A 377 -2.69 -1.32 15.52
CA ARG A 377 -1.48 -0.61 15.04
C ARG A 377 -1.33 -0.76 13.53
N LEU A 378 -1.27 0.35 12.80
CA LEU A 378 -0.90 0.40 11.38
C LEU A 378 0.37 1.23 11.22
N VAL A 379 1.43 0.64 10.67
CA VAL A 379 2.68 1.34 10.40
C VAL A 379 2.82 1.60 8.91
N MET A 380 3.17 2.85 8.56
CA MET A 380 3.24 3.34 7.19
C MET A 380 4.66 3.77 6.84
N LEU A 381 5.15 3.31 5.69
CA LEU A 381 6.47 3.62 5.15
C LEU A 381 6.37 4.79 4.18
N SER A 382 6.76 5.99 4.62
CA SER A 382 6.62 7.23 3.84
C SER A 382 7.99 7.82 3.51
N GLN A 383 8.81 7.02 2.83
CA GLN A 383 10.12 7.41 2.28
C GLN A 383 11.12 7.79 3.39
N THR A 384 11.19 9.08 3.73
CA THR A 384 12.09 9.64 4.74
C THR A 384 11.47 9.64 6.14
N LYS A 385 10.30 9.00 6.31
CA LYS A 385 9.52 8.99 7.55
C LYS A 385 8.81 7.66 7.78
N LEU A 386 8.68 7.29 9.05
CA LEU A 386 7.75 6.28 9.53
C LEU A 386 6.60 6.94 10.27
N PHE A 387 5.39 6.45 10.02
CA PHE A 387 4.21 6.85 10.76
C PHE A 387 3.56 5.64 11.44
N LEU A 388 3.02 5.83 12.64
CA LEU A 388 2.17 4.88 13.34
C LEU A 388 0.78 5.48 13.49
N ALA A 389 -0.23 4.74 13.03
CA ALA A 389 -1.61 5.00 13.38
C ALA A 389 -2.09 4.05 14.48
N GLY A 390 -2.66 4.60 15.55
CA GLY A 390 -3.52 3.89 16.49
C GLY A 390 -4.95 3.89 15.97
N ILE A 391 -5.55 2.71 15.81
CA ILE A 391 -6.91 2.52 15.28
C ILE A 391 -7.69 1.51 16.15
N ASN A 392 -8.95 1.26 15.82
CA ASN A 392 -9.85 0.42 16.62
C ASN A 392 -9.32 -1.02 16.78
N ALA A 393 -8.84 -1.32 17.99
CA ALA A 393 -8.34 -2.63 18.40
C ALA A 393 -9.44 -3.68 18.67
N GLY A 394 -10.71 -3.28 18.72
CA GLY A 394 -11.80 -4.09 19.31
C GLY A 394 -12.53 -5.04 18.37
N ASN A 395 -12.52 -4.80 17.05
CA ASN A 395 -13.36 -5.56 16.10
C ASN A 395 -12.64 -6.05 14.85
N ILE A 396 -11.46 -5.53 14.53
CA ILE A 396 -10.70 -5.96 13.37
C ILE A 396 -9.51 -6.75 13.91
N ASN A 397 -9.52 -8.07 13.74
CA ASN A 397 -8.32 -8.86 13.99
C ASN A 397 -7.31 -8.52 12.88
N LEU A 398 -6.42 -7.56 13.14
CA LEU A 398 -5.47 -7.04 12.16
C LEU A 398 -4.30 -8.01 11.89
N GLU A 399 -4.37 -9.27 12.33
CA GLU A 399 -3.48 -10.32 11.85
C GLU A 399 -3.75 -10.59 10.36
N GLY A 400 -3.29 -9.70 9.49
CA GLY A 400 -2.89 -10.11 8.15
C GLY A 400 -1.78 -11.14 8.34
N ARG A 401 -2.12 -12.41 8.19
CA ARG A 401 -1.17 -13.50 8.40
C ARG A 401 -0.09 -13.53 7.31
#